data_AF-A0A7S3EMS3-F1
#
_entry.id   AF-A0A7S3EMS3-F1
#
_cell.length_a   1.000
_cell.length_b   1.000
_cell.length_c   1.000
_cell.angle_alpha   90.00
_cell.angle_beta   90.00
_cell.angle_gamma   90.00
#
_symmetry.space_group_name_H-M   'P 1'
#
loop_
_entity.id
_entity.type
_entity.pdbx_description
1 polymer ?
#
loop_
_entity_poly.entity_id
_entity_poly.type
_entity_poly.pdbx_seq_one_letter_code
_entity_poly.pdbx_strand_id
1 'polypeptide(L)'
;MSAPQIATDGAGNRRRIKTYSPEVDDLLGGGFNAGELVEIFGPPGIGKTSFCARICVLAQIQGSVPPESQALYVTDNSTSTVETLRTIATHAAKLEKRAPEIVENALDNIGVVSIQDAAPLLSLPLFLDRNYLPFHPQTKLIILDNYNSSFHVRDANGNNTLMSKIGRFLQQMSRTASSYEIPVLAVNSVREDGIPPGQKITSTRIIQQSESGWLWEGFADPNTCSCVSYST
;
A
#
# COMPACT_ATOMS: atom_id res chain seq x y z
N MET A 1 18.61 19.69 12.07
CA MET A 1 18.29 18.91 10.86
C MET A 1 17.09 19.57 10.22
N SER A 2 17.26 20.17 9.05
CA SER A 2 16.20 20.87 8.33
C SER A 2 15.07 19.90 7.99
N ALA A 3 13.81 20.33 8.11
CA ALA A 3 12.67 19.52 7.71
C ALA A 3 12.85 19.07 6.23
N PRO A 4 12.49 17.83 5.88
CA PRO A 4 12.52 17.39 4.48
C PRO A 4 11.63 18.35 3.67
N GLN A 5 12.21 18.90 2.59
CA GLN A 5 11.49 19.80 1.69
C GLN A 5 10.36 19.03 1.03
N ILE A 6 9.17 19.65 1.02
CA ILE A 6 7.95 19.09 0.46
C ILE A 6 8.24 18.65 -0.98
N ALA A 7 8.14 17.34 -1.26
CA ALA A 7 8.30 16.74 -2.57
C ALA A 7 7.08 17.12 -3.43
N THR A 8 7.11 18.35 -3.91
CA THR A 8 6.14 18.85 -4.88
C THR A 8 6.47 18.33 -6.27
N ASP A 9 5.46 18.11 -7.11
CA ASP A 9 5.67 18.17 -8.54
C ASP A 9 6.17 19.58 -8.94
N GLY A 10 6.59 19.77 -10.19
CA GLY A 10 7.05 21.07 -10.69
C GLY A 10 6.01 22.21 -10.60
N ALA A 11 4.78 21.91 -10.13
CA ALA A 11 3.67 22.84 -9.97
C ALA A 11 3.29 23.11 -8.50
N GLY A 12 4.01 22.57 -7.51
CA GLY A 12 3.76 22.83 -6.09
C GLY A 12 2.75 21.89 -5.42
N ASN A 13 2.26 20.86 -6.12
CA ASN A 13 1.34 19.86 -5.57
C ASN A 13 2.10 18.66 -5.00
N ARG A 14 1.62 18.08 -3.89
CA ARG A 14 2.19 16.84 -3.34
C ARG A 14 2.20 15.74 -4.41
N ARG A 15 3.33 15.02 -4.53
CA ARG A 15 3.45 13.87 -5.43
C ARG A 15 2.33 12.86 -5.16
N ARG A 16 1.72 12.33 -6.22
CA ARG A 16 0.69 11.28 -6.13
C ARG A 16 1.10 10.02 -6.85
N ILE A 17 0.74 8.89 -6.28
CA ILE A 17 0.88 7.57 -6.91
C ILE A 17 -0.45 7.20 -7.54
N LYS A 18 -0.46 7.04 -8.86
CA LYS A 18 -1.65 6.60 -9.59
C LYS A 18 -2.03 5.19 -9.18
N THR A 19 -3.33 4.95 -9.18
CA THR A 19 -3.93 3.61 -9.06
C THR A 19 -3.93 2.86 -10.38
N TYR A 20 -3.75 3.59 -11.49
CA TYR A 20 -3.79 3.05 -12.85
C TYR A 20 -5.16 2.46 -13.22
N SER A 21 -6.19 3.01 -12.57
CA SER A 21 -7.59 2.99 -12.99
C SER A 21 -8.06 4.45 -13.00
N PRO A 22 -8.45 4.99 -14.17
CA PRO A 22 -8.92 6.37 -14.29
C PRO A 22 -10.03 6.70 -13.29
N GLU A 23 -10.98 5.77 -13.11
CA GLU A 23 -12.13 5.94 -12.23
C GLU A 23 -11.70 6.06 -10.76
N VAL A 24 -10.76 5.21 -10.33
CA VAL A 24 -10.24 5.26 -8.96
C VAL A 24 -9.35 6.49 -8.76
N ASP A 25 -8.54 6.85 -9.75
CA ASP A 25 -7.73 8.07 -9.70
C ASP A 25 -8.63 9.30 -9.57
N ASP A 26 -9.72 9.41 -10.33
CA ASP A 26 -10.68 10.51 -10.22
C ASP A 26 -11.32 10.56 -8.82
N LEU A 27 -11.74 9.41 -8.28
CA LEU A 27 -12.27 9.31 -6.92
C LEU A 27 -11.24 9.72 -5.86
N LEU A 28 -9.95 9.47 -6.08
CA LEU A 28 -8.85 9.85 -5.18
C LEU A 28 -8.30 11.26 -5.44
N GLY A 29 -8.77 11.94 -6.49
CA GLY A 29 -8.26 13.25 -6.92
C GLY A 29 -6.87 13.18 -7.54
N GLY A 30 -6.62 12.17 -8.36
CA GLY A 30 -5.36 11.92 -9.09
C GLY A 30 -4.47 10.83 -8.49
N GLY A 31 -5.00 9.99 -7.60
CA GLY A 31 -4.26 8.90 -6.93
C GLY A 31 -3.87 9.21 -5.48
N PHE A 32 -3.05 8.35 -4.88
CA PHE A 32 -2.67 8.40 -3.46
C PHE A 32 -1.61 9.46 -3.18
N ASN A 33 -1.84 10.32 -2.17
CA ASN A 33 -0.89 11.37 -1.82
C ASN A 33 0.36 10.83 -1.13
N ALA A 34 1.50 11.40 -1.49
CA ALA A 34 2.68 11.38 -0.65
C ALA A 34 2.35 11.94 0.74
N GLY A 35 2.88 11.30 1.78
CA GLY A 35 2.67 11.72 3.15
C GLY A 35 1.47 11.08 3.85
N GLU A 36 0.66 10.30 3.14
CA GLU A 36 -0.57 9.71 3.68
C GLU A 36 -0.46 8.18 3.79
N LEU A 37 -1.06 7.65 4.86
CA LEU A 37 -1.37 6.23 4.96
C LEU A 37 -2.80 6.02 4.49
N VAL A 38 -2.99 5.12 3.54
CA VAL A 38 -4.30 4.70 3.06
C VAL A 38 -4.48 3.21 3.32
N GLU A 39 -5.51 2.89 4.07
CA GLU A 39 -5.91 1.52 4.37
C GLU A 39 -7.04 1.08 3.44
N ILE A 40 -6.81 0.03 2.67
CA ILE A 40 -7.76 -0.61 1.75
C ILE A 40 -8.35 -1.82 2.48
N PHE A 41 -9.67 -1.81 2.66
CA PHE A 41 -10.38 -2.83 3.41
C PHE A 41 -11.58 -3.39 2.66
N GLY A 42 -11.87 -4.67 2.93
CA GLY A 42 -13.00 -5.39 2.35
C GLY A 42 -12.85 -6.91 2.53
N PRO A 43 -13.85 -7.70 2.11
CA PRO A 43 -13.83 -9.16 2.22
C PRO A 43 -12.58 -9.80 1.56
N PRO A 44 -12.10 -10.96 2.04
CA PRO A 44 -11.05 -11.70 1.36
C PRO A 44 -11.48 -12.09 -0.06
N GLY A 45 -10.52 -12.14 -1.00
CA GLY A 45 -10.77 -12.57 -2.38
C GLY A 45 -11.19 -11.48 -3.37
N ILE A 46 -11.50 -10.26 -2.93
CA ILE A 46 -11.92 -9.16 -3.83
C ILE A 46 -10.78 -8.46 -4.61
N GLY A 47 -9.55 -9.00 -4.54
CA GLY A 47 -8.41 -8.49 -5.31
C GLY A 47 -7.59 -7.34 -4.69
N LYS A 48 -7.75 -7.02 -3.39
CA LYS A 48 -6.99 -5.93 -2.72
C LYS A 48 -5.47 -6.08 -2.82
N THR A 49 -4.95 -7.28 -2.53
CA THR A 49 -3.53 -7.62 -2.66
C THR A 49 -3.06 -7.46 -4.11
N SER A 50 -3.81 -7.98 -5.07
CA SER A 50 -3.51 -7.83 -6.50
C SER A 50 -3.51 -6.38 -6.95
N PHE A 51 -4.40 -5.55 -6.40
CA PHE A 51 -4.46 -4.12 -6.66
C PHE A 51 -3.22 -3.39 -6.14
N CYS A 52 -2.80 -3.64 -4.89
CA CYS A 52 -1.56 -3.07 -4.34
C CYS A 52 -0.30 -3.55 -5.07
N ALA A 53 -0.22 -4.82 -5.42
CA ALA A 53 0.86 -5.37 -6.24
C ALA A 53 0.93 -4.69 -7.62
N ARG A 54 -0.22 -4.44 -8.25
CA ARG A 54 -0.31 -3.71 -9.52
C ARG A 54 0.21 -2.28 -9.38
N ILE A 55 -0.23 -1.55 -8.37
CA ILE A 55 0.24 -0.17 -8.12
C ILE A 55 1.75 -0.17 -7.90
N CYS A 56 2.27 -1.11 -7.11
CA CYS A 56 3.69 -1.24 -6.82
C CYS A 56 4.53 -1.41 -8.09
N VAL A 57 4.11 -2.31 -8.97
CA VAL A 57 4.80 -2.57 -10.25
C VAL A 57 4.63 -1.41 -11.23
N LEU A 58 3.40 -0.94 -11.43
CA LEU A 58 3.12 0.08 -12.43
C LEU A 58 3.74 1.44 -12.05
N ALA A 59 3.90 1.73 -10.76
CA ALA A 59 4.68 2.87 -10.29
C ALA A 59 6.07 2.87 -10.92
N GLN A 60 6.73 1.71 -10.96
CA GLN A 60 8.08 1.53 -11.51
C GLN A 60 8.14 1.59 -13.04
N ILE A 61 7.09 1.12 -13.73
CA ILE A 61 7.08 1.01 -15.20
C ILE A 61 6.55 2.30 -15.87
N GLN A 62 5.49 2.88 -15.32
CA GLN A 62 4.73 3.97 -15.95
C GLN A 62 5.06 5.36 -15.39
N GLY A 63 5.97 5.47 -14.43
CA GLY A 63 6.54 6.76 -14.02
C GLY A 63 5.68 7.61 -13.09
N SER A 64 4.83 7.01 -12.24
CA SER A 64 4.21 7.75 -11.13
C SER A 64 5.20 8.06 -9.99
N VAL A 65 6.36 7.40 -10.00
CA VAL A 65 7.52 7.74 -9.16
C VAL A 65 8.66 8.28 -10.04
N PRO A 66 9.56 9.11 -9.49
CA PRO A 66 10.80 9.47 -10.18
C PRO A 66 11.57 8.23 -10.67
N PRO A 67 12.34 8.33 -11.76
CA PRO A 67 13.25 7.25 -12.17
C PRO A 67 14.13 6.80 -11.00
N GLU A 68 14.45 5.51 -10.96
CA GLU A 68 15.28 4.89 -9.90
C GLU A 68 14.66 4.90 -8.49
N SER A 69 13.38 5.28 -8.37
CA SER A 69 12.68 5.18 -7.10
C SER A 69 12.43 3.73 -6.72
N GLN A 70 12.53 3.42 -5.43
CA GLN A 70 12.26 2.10 -4.91
C GLN A 70 10.89 2.02 -4.25
N ALA A 71 10.31 0.82 -4.23
CA ALA A 71 9.15 0.50 -3.41
C ALA A 71 9.52 -0.58 -2.38
N LEU A 72 8.93 -0.49 -1.19
CA LEU A 72 9.05 -1.52 -0.15
C LEU A 72 7.71 -2.23 -0.03
N TYR A 73 7.69 -3.54 -0.26
CA TYR A 73 6.52 -4.39 -0.14
C TYR A 73 6.66 -5.29 1.09
N VAL A 74 5.92 -4.98 2.15
CA VAL A 74 5.84 -5.79 3.36
C VAL A 74 4.66 -6.74 3.24
N THR A 75 4.89 -8.03 3.43
CA THR A 75 3.90 -9.11 3.27
C THR A 75 4.13 -10.18 4.34
N ASP A 76 3.22 -11.13 4.49
CA ASP A 76 3.43 -12.35 5.28
C ASP A 76 3.88 -13.55 4.42
N ASN A 77 3.78 -13.44 3.09
CA ASN A 77 4.16 -14.47 2.12
C ASN A 77 4.97 -13.89 0.94
N SER A 78 6.29 -13.85 1.09
CA SER A 78 7.19 -13.29 0.07
C SER A 78 7.16 -14.08 -1.25
N THR A 79 7.13 -15.42 -1.22
CA THR A 79 7.19 -16.24 -2.44
C THR A 79 6.01 -15.97 -3.37
N SER A 80 4.79 -16.01 -2.84
CA SER A 80 3.58 -15.73 -3.62
C SER A 80 3.52 -14.26 -4.09
N THR A 81 4.01 -13.33 -3.25
CA THR A 81 4.09 -11.91 -3.60
C THR A 81 5.03 -11.69 -4.78
N VAL A 82 6.24 -12.26 -4.75
CA VAL A 82 7.23 -12.11 -5.84
C VAL A 82 6.71 -12.69 -7.15
N GLU A 83 6.05 -13.85 -7.12
CA GLU A 83 5.44 -14.46 -8.31
C GLU A 83 4.34 -13.56 -8.89
N THR A 84 3.50 -12.98 -8.04
CA THR A 84 2.45 -12.04 -8.43
C THR A 84 3.04 -10.78 -9.05
N LEU A 85 4.05 -10.17 -8.42
CA LEU A 85 4.72 -8.97 -8.93
C LEU A 85 5.36 -9.23 -10.31
N ARG A 86 6.05 -10.36 -10.47
CA ARG A 86 6.67 -10.75 -11.75
C ARG A 86 5.64 -10.97 -12.85
N THR A 87 4.53 -11.61 -12.52
CA THR A 87 3.41 -11.82 -13.44
C THR A 87 2.84 -10.49 -13.91
N ILE A 88 2.51 -9.60 -12.98
CA ILE A 88 2.00 -8.25 -13.29
C ILE A 88 2.99 -7.46 -14.14
N ALA A 89 4.28 -7.45 -13.79
CA ALA A 89 5.32 -6.72 -14.53
C ALA A 89 5.46 -7.23 -15.96
N THR A 90 5.46 -8.56 -16.15
CA THR A 90 5.52 -9.19 -17.47
C THR A 90 4.31 -8.82 -18.32
N HIS A 91 3.10 -8.83 -17.75
CA HIS A 91 1.89 -8.45 -18.45
C HIS A 91 1.87 -6.96 -18.80
N ALA A 92 2.25 -6.08 -17.87
CA ALA A 92 2.33 -4.64 -18.10
C ALA A 92 3.30 -4.30 -19.23
N ALA A 93 4.51 -4.87 -19.20
CA ALA A 93 5.51 -4.66 -20.25
C ALA A 93 5.01 -5.11 -21.64
N LYS A 94 4.31 -6.25 -21.71
CA LYS A 94 3.70 -6.75 -22.96
C LYS A 94 2.62 -5.81 -23.49
N LEU A 95 1.70 -5.35 -22.64
CA LEU A 95 0.62 -4.45 -23.04
C LEU A 95 1.15 -3.10 -23.54
N GLU A 96 2.19 -2.58 -22.91
CA GLU A 96 2.83 -1.32 -23.29
C GLU A 96 3.89 -1.46 -24.40
N LYS A 97 4.11 -2.68 -24.91
CA LYS A 97 5.15 -2.97 -25.91
C LYS A 97 6.54 -2.49 -25.48
N ARG A 98 6.86 -2.63 -24.18
CA ARG A 98 8.17 -2.28 -23.60
C ARG A 98 9.16 -3.42 -23.76
N ALA A 99 10.44 -3.08 -23.73
CA ALA A 99 11.51 -4.07 -23.75
C ALA A 99 11.43 -4.98 -22.51
N PRO A 100 11.73 -6.29 -22.63
CA PRO A 100 11.68 -7.23 -21.51
C PRO A 100 12.55 -6.82 -20.31
N GLU A 101 13.64 -6.08 -20.55
CA GLU A 101 14.53 -5.52 -19.53
C GLU A 101 13.81 -4.62 -18.51
N ILE A 102 12.69 -4.00 -18.89
CA ILE A 102 11.90 -3.17 -17.98
C ILE A 102 11.31 -3.99 -16.82
N VAL A 103 11.05 -5.28 -17.05
CA VAL A 103 10.49 -6.18 -16.04
C VAL A 103 11.50 -6.38 -14.92
N GLU A 104 12.74 -6.76 -15.26
CA GLU A 104 13.78 -6.96 -14.24
C GLU A 104 14.14 -5.65 -13.54
N ASN A 105 14.27 -4.54 -14.29
CA ASN A 105 14.50 -3.22 -13.68
C ASN A 105 13.39 -2.82 -12.69
N ALA A 106 12.12 -3.09 -13.04
CA ALA A 106 11.00 -2.80 -12.15
C ALA A 106 11.01 -3.67 -10.90
N LEU A 107 11.35 -4.96 -11.03
CA LEU A 107 11.42 -5.90 -9.90
C LEU A 107 12.63 -5.60 -8.99
N ASP A 108 13.78 -5.20 -9.55
CA ASP A 108 14.97 -4.79 -8.79
C ASP A 108 14.71 -3.54 -7.94
N ASN A 109 13.78 -2.69 -8.37
CA ASN A 109 13.35 -1.52 -7.60
C ASN A 109 12.34 -1.86 -6.49
N ILE A 110 11.88 -3.11 -6.35
CA ILE A 110 10.90 -3.52 -5.34
C ILE A 110 11.56 -4.42 -4.30
N GLY A 111 11.82 -3.87 -3.11
CA GLY A 111 12.25 -4.66 -1.97
C GLY A 111 11.06 -5.38 -1.33
N VAL A 112 11.07 -6.71 -1.30
CA VAL A 112 10.03 -7.51 -0.62
C VAL A 112 10.52 -8.00 0.73
N VAL A 113 9.78 -7.71 1.79
CA VAL A 113 10.09 -8.14 3.16
C VAL A 113 8.94 -8.97 3.71
N SER A 114 9.24 -10.18 4.17
CA SER A 114 8.26 -11.04 4.85
C SER A 114 8.30 -10.80 6.36
N ILE A 115 7.17 -10.46 6.96
CA ILE A 115 7.00 -10.34 8.41
C ILE A 115 5.78 -11.15 8.82
N GLN A 116 6.00 -12.19 9.62
CA GLN A 116 4.93 -13.09 10.08
C GLN A 116 4.56 -12.87 11.55
N ASP A 117 5.48 -12.34 12.35
CA ASP A 117 5.30 -12.14 13.78
C ASP A 117 4.88 -10.71 14.16
N ALA A 118 4.03 -10.58 15.18
CA ALA A 118 3.57 -9.27 15.67
C ALA A 118 4.72 -8.37 16.15
N ALA A 119 5.74 -8.93 16.81
CA ALA A 119 6.83 -8.15 17.42
C ALA A 119 7.67 -7.37 16.38
N PRO A 120 8.21 -8.01 15.32
CA PRO A 120 8.91 -7.29 14.26
C PRO A 120 7.99 -6.35 13.47
N LEU A 121 6.70 -6.70 13.30
CA LEU A 121 5.75 -5.81 12.65
C LEU A 121 5.51 -4.54 13.47
N LEU A 122 5.32 -4.65 14.78
CA LEU A 122 5.13 -3.52 15.68
C LEU A 122 6.37 -2.62 15.79
N SER A 123 7.58 -3.16 15.57
CA SER A 123 8.81 -2.38 15.54
C SER A 123 9.14 -1.80 14.16
N LEU A 124 8.41 -2.18 13.11
CA LEU A 124 8.64 -1.73 11.74
C LEU A 124 8.67 -0.20 11.60
N PRO A 125 7.74 0.61 12.16
CA PRO A 125 7.80 2.06 11.99
C PRO A 125 9.09 2.65 12.57
N LEU A 126 9.50 2.16 13.76
CA LEU A 126 10.73 2.57 14.41
C LEU A 126 11.97 2.16 13.60
N PHE A 127 11.96 0.95 13.04
CA PHE A 127 13.01 0.46 12.17
C PHE A 127 13.14 1.31 10.90
N LEU A 128 12.01 1.59 10.24
CA LEU A 128 11.95 2.41 9.03
C LEU A 128 12.51 3.80 9.29
N ASP A 129 12.06 4.47 10.35
CA ASP A 129 12.48 5.83 10.70
C ASP A 129 13.98 5.92 11.06
N ARG A 130 14.51 4.93 11.79
CA ARG A 130 15.88 5.03 12.35
C ARG A 130 16.95 4.36 11.50
N ASN A 131 16.61 3.31 10.76
CA ASN A 131 17.61 2.41 10.17
C ASN A 131 17.45 2.22 8.66
N TYR A 132 16.32 2.57 8.06
CA TYR A 132 16.08 2.33 6.64
C TYR A 132 15.88 3.62 5.84
N LEU A 133 14.79 4.34 6.06
CA LEU A 133 14.42 5.49 5.24
C LEU A 133 15.47 6.63 5.18
N PRO A 134 16.23 6.93 6.27
CA PRO A 134 17.34 7.89 6.19
C PRO A 134 18.46 7.49 5.21
N PHE A 135 18.64 6.19 4.98
CA PHE A 135 19.69 5.62 4.12
C PHE A 135 19.16 5.18 2.76
N HIS A 136 17.83 5.14 2.58
CA HIS A 136 17.13 4.78 1.35
C HIS A 136 16.18 5.90 0.88
N PRO A 137 16.69 7.12 0.58
CA PRO A 137 15.87 8.27 0.19
C PRO A 137 15.08 8.04 -1.11
N GLN A 138 15.49 7.06 -1.93
CA GLN A 138 14.80 6.65 -3.14
C GLN A 138 13.51 5.84 -2.88
N THR A 139 13.25 5.36 -1.67
CA THR A 139 11.98 4.67 -1.37
C THR A 139 10.82 5.68 -1.48
N LYS A 140 9.94 5.50 -2.47
CA LYS A 140 8.80 6.41 -2.77
C LYS A 140 7.43 5.75 -2.67
N LEU A 141 7.37 4.50 -2.23
CA LEU A 141 6.12 3.78 -1.97
C LEU A 141 6.37 2.69 -0.93
N ILE A 142 5.46 2.54 0.04
CA ILE A 142 5.44 1.40 0.96
C ILE A 142 4.09 0.71 0.86
N ILE A 143 4.09 -0.61 0.69
CA ILE A 143 2.91 -1.47 0.77
C ILE A 143 2.99 -2.30 2.05
N LEU A 144 1.91 -2.31 2.82
CA LEU A 144 1.70 -3.20 3.97
C LEU A 144 0.58 -4.18 3.62
N ASP A 145 0.92 -5.32 3.06
CA ASP A 145 -0.04 -6.33 2.65
C ASP A 145 -0.28 -7.35 3.75
N ASN A 146 -1.55 -7.63 4.01
CA ASN A 146 -2.02 -8.61 5.00
C ASN A 146 -1.38 -8.49 6.40
N TYR A 147 -1.00 -7.28 6.83
CA TYR A 147 -0.32 -7.05 8.11
C TYR A 147 -1.10 -7.55 9.35
N ASN A 148 -2.41 -7.75 9.21
CA ASN A 148 -3.26 -8.27 10.27
C ASN A 148 -3.07 -9.77 10.58
N SER A 149 -2.45 -10.55 9.69
CA SER A 149 -2.19 -11.97 9.96
C SER A 149 -1.26 -12.17 11.17
N SER A 150 -0.27 -11.29 11.34
CA SER A 150 0.64 -11.29 12.48
C SER A 150 -0.02 -10.95 13.81
N PHE A 151 -1.22 -10.36 13.76
CA PHE A 151 -1.96 -9.88 14.92
C PHE A 151 -2.93 -10.93 15.48
N HIS A 152 -2.96 -12.17 14.99
CA HIS A 152 -3.85 -13.25 15.45
C HIS A 152 -3.58 -13.81 16.86
N VAL A 153 -3.13 -12.99 17.81
CA VAL A 153 -3.10 -13.35 19.24
C VAL A 153 -4.44 -12.95 19.86
N ARG A 154 -5.37 -13.90 19.95
CA ARG A 154 -6.46 -13.81 20.92
C ARG A 154 -5.81 -13.83 22.30
N ASP A 155 -6.05 -12.81 23.11
CA ASP A 155 -5.76 -12.98 24.53
C ASP A 155 -6.74 -14.03 25.09
N ALA A 156 -6.31 -14.82 26.07
CA ALA A 156 -7.16 -15.81 26.72
C ALA A 156 -8.39 -15.18 27.42
N ASN A 157 -8.43 -13.85 27.50
CA ASN A 157 -9.34 -13.06 28.33
C ASN A 157 -10.33 -12.20 27.52
N GLY A 158 -10.28 -12.19 26.18
CA GLY A 158 -11.20 -11.44 25.32
C GLY A 158 -11.05 -9.92 25.34
N ASN A 159 -9.88 -9.36 25.71
CA ASN A 159 -9.67 -7.92 25.75
C ASN A 159 -9.25 -7.35 24.39
N ASN A 160 -9.77 -6.15 24.09
CA ASN A 160 -9.48 -5.32 22.91
C ASN A 160 -8.04 -4.80 22.79
N THR A 161 -7.06 -5.43 23.45
CA THR A 161 -5.64 -5.04 23.42
C THR A 161 -5.06 -5.08 22.01
N LEU A 162 -5.56 -5.96 21.15
CA LEU A 162 -5.11 -6.08 19.78
C LEU A 162 -5.41 -4.84 18.93
N MET A 163 -6.64 -4.34 19.01
CA MET A 163 -7.07 -3.14 18.27
C MET A 163 -6.29 -1.91 18.72
N SER A 164 -5.95 -1.83 20.02
CA SER A 164 -5.07 -0.76 20.52
C SER A 164 -3.64 -0.83 19.99
N LYS A 165 -3.13 -2.04 19.70
CA LYS A 165 -1.79 -2.25 19.13
C LYS A 165 -1.79 -1.92 17.63
N ILE A 166 -2.77 -2.41 16.88
CA ILE A 166 -2.95 -2.08 15.46
C ILE A 166 -3.15 -0.58 15.27
N GLY A 167 -4.02 0.05 16.06
CA GLY A 167 -4.24 1.49 15.99
C GLY A 167 -2.98 2.30 16.23
N ARG A 168 -2.16 1.93 17.24
CA ARG A 168 -0.85 2.56 17.48
C ARG A 168 0.13 2.32 16.34
N PHE A 169 0.17 1.10 15.81
CA PHE A 169 1.01 0.76 14.66
C PHE A 169 0.67 1.61 13.43
N LEU A 170 -0.61 1.68 13.04
CA LEU A 170 -1.07 2.49 11.91
C LEU A 170 -0.83 3.98 12.15
N GLN A 171 -1.01 4.47 13.39
CA GLN A 171 -0.68 5.85 13.74
C GLN A 171 0.81 6.14 13.57
N GLN A 172 1.69 5.21 13.98
CA GLN A 172 3.13 5.35 13.79
C GLN A 172 3.51 5.30 12.30
N MET A 173 2.93 4.37 11.54
CA MET A 173 3.15 4.30 10.09
C MET A 173 2.65 5.55 9.36
N SER A 174 1.52 6.14 9.78
CA SER A 174 1.04 7.41 9.24
C SER A 174 2.02 8.56 9.51
N ARG A 175 2.65 8.60 10.70
CA ARG A 175 3.73 9.57 10.99
C ARG A 175 4.96 9.33 10.13
N THR A 176 5.35 8.08 9.93
CA THR A 176 6.43 7.72 9.00
C THR A 176 6.09 8.19 7.58
N ALA A 177 4.87 7.90 7.09
CA ALA A 177 4.39 8.35 5.79
C ALA A 177 4.56 9.87 5.64
N SER A 178 4.02 10.64 6.59
CA SER A 178 4.08 12.12 6.59
C SER A 178 5.50 12.65 6.71
N SER A 179 6.35 12.05 7.55
CA SER A 179 7.71 12.54 7.81
C SER A 179 8.65 12.37 6.62
N TYR A 180 8.46 11.31 5.83
CA TYR A 180 9.29 11.01 4.66
C TYR A 180 8.60 11.35 3.33
N GLU A 181 7.35 11.82 3.39
CA GLU A 181 6.49 12.09 2.23
C GLU A 181 6.39 10.91 1.28
N ILE A 182 6.14 9.74 1.88
CA ILE A 182 5.97 8.48 1.17
C ILE A 182 4.53 8.02 1.37
N PRO A 183 3.77 7.70 0.31
CA PRO A 183 2.48 7.06 0.44
C PRO A 183 2.67 5.64 1.02
N VAL A 184 1.86 5.31 2.01
CA VAL A 184 1.80 3.97 2.60
C VAL A 184 0.43 3.38 2.27
N LEU A 185 0.39 2.29 1.50
CA LEU A 185 -0.85 1.55 1.23
C LEU A 185 -0.91 0.32 2.13
N ALA A 186 -1.90 0.25 3.00
CA ALA A 186 -2.12 -0.87 3.89
C ALA A 186 -3.32 -1.70 3.42
N VAL A 187 -3.19 -3.02 3.34
CA VAL A 187 -4.28 -3.92 2.98
C VAL A 187 -4.75 -4.67 4.21
N ASN A 188 -6.04 -4.55 4.49
CA ASN A 188 -6.68 -5.23 5.59
C ASN A 188 -7.87 -6.07 5.09
N SER A 189 -7.89 -7.36 5.41
CA SER A 189 -9.08 -8.19 5.17
C SER A 189 -9.99 -8.13 6.39
N VAL A 190 -11.13 -7.46 6.24
CA VAL A 190 -12.17 -7.44 7.28
C VAL A 190 -12.84 -8.81 7.26
N ARG A 191 -12.71 -9.56 8.36
CA ARG A 191 -13.61 -10.68 8.67
C ARG A 191 -14.92 -10.06 9.20
N GLU A 192 -16.06 -10.73 9.05
CA GLU A 192 -17.43 -10.19 9.30
C GLU A 192 -17.63 -9.48 10.65
N ASP A 193 -16.72 -9.66 11.58
CA ASP A 193 -16.55 -9.03 12.88
C ASP A 193 -15.91 -7.62 12.83
N GLY A 194 -16.51 -6.74 12.03
CA GLY A 194 -16.61 -5.29 12.28
C GLY A 194 -15.38 -4.40 12.03
N ILE A 195 -15.65 -3.17 11.55
CA ILE A 195 -14.70 -2.06 11.56
C ILE A 195 -14.27 -1.78 13.01
N PRO A 196 -12.97 -1.64 13.33
CA PRO A 196 -12.51 -1.43 14.70
C PRO A 196 -13.17 -0.21 15.37
N PRO A 197 -13.86 -0.36 16.52
CA PRO A 197 -14.45 0.76 17.22
C PRO A 197 -13.37 1.71 17.76
N GLY A 198 -13.54 3.02 17.57
CA GLY A 198 -12.68 4.07 18.13
C GLY A 198 -11.60 4.65 17.19
N GLN A 199 -11.53 4.22 15.93
CA GLN A 199 -10.72 4.93 14.94
C GLN A 199 -11.42 6.23 14.52
N LYS A 200 -10.74 7.37 14.69
CA LYS A 200 -11.12 8.61 14.00
C LYS A 200 -10.75 8.44 12.53
N ILE A 201 -11.75 8.09 11.72
CA ILE A 201 -11.62 8.07 10.27
C ILE A 201 -11.52 9.53 9.82
N THR A 202 -10.34 9.96 9.38
CA THR A 202 -10.14 11.33 8.91
C THR A 202 -10.74 11.54 7.52
N SER A 203 -10.74 10.49 6.67
CA SER A 203 -11.68 10.36 5.56
C SER A 203 -11.83 8.91 5.09
N THR A 204 -13.06 8.51 4.78
CA THR A 204 -13.37 7.26 4.05
C THR A 204 -13.65 7.64 2.61
N ARG A 205 -12.96 7.01 1.64
CA ARG A 205 -13.37 7.03 0.23
C ARG A 205 -13.72 5.61 -0.17
N ILE A 206 -14.99 5.40 -0.51
CA ILE A 206 -15.47 4.12 -1.02
C ILE A 206 -15.01 4.03 -2.48
N ILE A 207 -14.25 2.98 -2.81
CA ILE A 207 -13.83 2.72 -4.19
C ILE A 207 -14.89 1.78 -4.76
N GLN A 208 -15.79 2.32 -5.58
CA GLN A 208 -16.83 1.56 -6.26
C GLN A 208 -16.28 1.01 -7.58
N GLN A 209 -16.45 -0.29 -7.82
CA GLN A 209 -16.03 -0.94 -9.06
C GLN A 209 -16.98 -0.48 -10.19
N SER A 210 -16.46 0.08 -11.28
CA SER A 210 -17.26 0.48 -12.44
C SER A 210 -17.65 -0.73 -13.30
N GLU A 211 -18.87 -0.75 -13.83
CA GLU A 211 -19.42 -1.80 -14.72
C GLU A 211 -18.67 -1.95 -16.06
N SER A 212 -17.79 -1.01 -16.42
CA SER A 212 -16.97 -1.07 -17.64
C SER A 212 -15.72 -1.95 -17.48
N GLY A 213 -15.95 -3.26 -17.42
CA GLY A 213 -15.15 -4.31 -18.06
C GLY A 213 -13.63 -4.33 -17.82
N TRP A 214 -13.21 -4.94 -16.72
CA TRP A 214 -11.94 -5.68 -16.73
C TRP A 214 -12.24 -7.07 -17.30
N LEU A 215 -11.86 -7.34 -18.55
CA LEU A 215 -11.89 -8.71 -19.10
C LEU A 215 -10.83 -9.57 -18.39
N TRP A 216 -11.19 -10.01 -17.20
CA TRP A 216 -10.74 -11.22 -16.52
C TRP A 216 -12.03 -11.91 -16.08
N GLU A 217 -12.48 -12.93 -16.83
CA GLU A 217 -13.65 -13.72 -16.44
C GLU A 217 -13.35 -14.47 -15.13
N GLY A 218 -13.89 -13.96 -14.02
CA GLY A 218 -13.87 -14.64 -12.73
C GLY A 218 -13.89 -13.69 -11.54
N PHE A 219 -15.05 -13.60 -10.89
CA PHE A 219 -15.34 -13.09 -9.53
C PHE A 219 -15.69 -11.59 -9.33
N ALA A 220 -16.99 -11.42 -9.05
CA ALA A 220 -17.63 -10.79 -7.88
C ALA A 220 -17.94 -9.27 -7.83
N ASP A 221 -19.08 -9.05 -7.16
CA ASP A 221 -20.00 -7.91 -6.97
C ASP A 221 -19.37 -6.50 -6.74
N PRO A 222 -19.84 -5.46 -7.47
CA PRO A 222 -19.31 -4.09 -7.44
C PRO A 222 -19.49 -3.28 -6.13
N ASN A 223 -19.98 -3.87 -5.04
CA ASN A 223 -20.31 -3.18 -3.78
C ASN A 223 -19.36 -3.38 -2.58
N THR A 224 -18.14 -3.93 -2.73
CA THR A 224 -17.45 -4.57 -1.57
C THR A 224 -16.12 -3.98 -1.08
N CYS A 225 -15.57 -2.89 -1.65
CA CYS A 225 -14.27 -2.34 -1.25
C CYS A 225 -14.35 -0.90 -0.73
N SER A 226 -13.65 -0.58 0.36
CA SER A 226 -13.62 0.76 0.96
C SER A 226 -12.19 1.12 1.39
N CYS A 227 -11.85 2.41 1.37
CA CYS A 227 -10.53 2.91 1.77
C CYS A 227 -10.64 4.00 2.84
N VAL A 228 -9.74 3.98 3.83
CA VAL A 228 -9.60 5.03 4.86
C VAL A 228 -8.24 5.70 4.71
N SER A 229 -8.18 7.03 4.70
CA SER A 229 -6.90 7.76 4.79
C SER A 229 -6.68 8.35 6.18
N TYR A 230 -5.43 8.33 6.62
CA TYR A 230 -4.98 8.88 7.89
C TYR A 230 -4.04 10.06 7.63
N SER A 231 -4.48 11.28 7.99
CA SER A 231 -3.64 12.47 8.05
C SER A 231 -3.27 12.81 9.50
N THR A 232 -2.05 13.29 9.70
CA THR A 232 -1.57 13.80 11.00
C THR A 232 -2.22 15.12 11.40
#